data_AF-A0A0F7CLA6-F1
#
_entry.id   AF-A0A0F7CLA6-F1
#
_cell.length_a   1.000
_cell.length_b   1.000
_cell.length_c   1.000
_cell.angle_alpha   90.00
_cell.angle_beta   90.00
_cell.angle_gamma   90.00
#
_symmetry.space_group_name_H-M   'P 1'
#
loop_
_entity.id
_entity.type
_entity.pdbx_description
1 polymer ?
#
loop_
_entity_poly.entity_id
_entity_poly.type
_entity_poly.pdbx_seq_one_letter_code
_entity_poly.pdbx_strand_id
1 'polypeptide(L)'
;MRVDAVVAMAVAVGGTLLLLALYARLYSAYAGALDCYAAAQRVAKNASLYASNPLAYTPPRGLRVTFYYSNGTVVARGSASRSRCYAYALANAGGVVVLVRVDG
;
A
#
# COMPACT_ATOMS: atom_id res chain seq x y z
N MET A 1 -13.83 -32.99 40.79
CA MET A 1 -14.61 -32.53 39.61
C MET A 1 -14.64 -31.00 39.41
N ARG A 2 -14.43 -30.15 40.43
CA ARG A 2 -14.43 -28.67 40.24
C ARG A 2 -13.18 -28.11 39.55
N VAL A 3 -12.05 -28.81 39.63
CA VAL A 3 -10.76 -28.35 39.08
C VAL A 3 -10.73 -28.42 37.54
N ASP A 4 -11.33 -29.44 36.93
CA ASP A 4 -11.45 -29.56 35.47
C ASP A 4 -12.27 -28.42 34.84
N ALA A 5 -13.36 -28.02 35.49
CA ALA A 5 -14.20 -26.92 34.98
C ALA A 5 -13.46 -25.57 34.99
N VAL A 6 -12.64 -25.32 36.01
CA VAL A 6 -11.85 -24.09 36.13
C VAL A 6 -10.72 -24.05 35.10
N VAL A 7 -10.05 -25.18 34.87
CA VAL A 7 -9.00 -25.29 33.85
C VAL A 7 -9.59 -25.17 32.45
N ALA A 8 -10.73 -25.79 32.16
CA ALA A 8 -11.43 -25.66 30.89
C ALA A 8 -11.90 -24.23 30.61
N MET A 9 -12.42 -23.53 31.62
CA MET A 9 -12.80 -22.11 31.49
C MET A 9 -11.58 -21.21 31.28
N ALA A 10 -10.48 -21.44 32.00
CA ALA A 10 -9.25 -20.67 31.82
C ALA A 10 -8.65 -20.83 30.41
N VAL A 11 -8.69 -22.05 29.85
CA VAL A 11 -8.23 -22.33 28.48
C VAL A 11 -9.15 -21.67 27.44
N ALA A 12 -10.47 -21.71 27.64
CA ALA A 12 -11.43 -21.07 26.74
C ALA A 12 -11.29 -19.53 26.74
N VAL A 13 -11.10 -18.92 27.91
CA VAL A 13 -10.86 -17.47 28.05
C VAL A 13 -9.49 -17.09 27.46
N GLY A 14 -8.45 -17.89 27.71
CA GLY A 14 -7.14 -17.68 27.12
C GLY A 14 -7.15 -17.76 25.59
N GLY A 15 -7.83 -18.77 25.03
CA GLY A 15 -7.96 -18.96 23.58
C GLY A 15 -8.74 -17.85 22.88
N THR A 16 -9.83 -17.39 23.50
CA THR A 16 -10.63 -16.28 22.95
C THR A 16 -9.87 -14.94 22.97
N LEU A 17 -9.11 -14.65 24.03
CA LEU A 17 -8.24 -13.46 24.08
C LEU A 17 -7.13 -13.51 23.02
N LEU A 18 -6.54 -14.68 22.78
CA LEU A 18 -5.53 -14.89 21.75
C LEU A 18 -6.09 -14.65 20.35
N LEU A 19 -7.28 -15.19 20.06
CA LEU A 19 -8.00 -14.95 18.80
C LEU A 19 -8.33 -13.46 18.62
N LEU A 20 -8.77 -12.77 19.67
CA LEU A 20 -9.09 -11.35 19.62
C LEU A 20 -7.84 -10.50 19.37
N ALA A 21 -6.71 -10.83 20.02
CA ALA A 21 -5.43 -10.16 19.81
C ALA A 21 -4.89 -10.39 18.39
N LEU A 22 -5.04 -11.61 17.86
CA LEU A 22 -4.66 -11.94 16.49
C LEU A 22 -5.53 -11.16 15.50
N TYR A 23 -6.85 -11.15 15.71
CA TYR A 23 -7.81 -10.41 14.90
C TYR A 23 -7.51 -8.91 14.92
N ALA A 24 -7.25 -8.30 16.07
CA ALA A 24 -6.91 -6.88 16.18
C ALA A 24 -5.62 -6.52 15.43
N ARG A 25 -4.60 -7.39 15.48
CA ARG A 25 -3.35 -7.23 14.71
C ARG A 25 -3.58 -7.39 13.20
N LEU A 26 -4.35 -8.39 12.79
CA LEU A 26 -4.69 -8.63 11.39
C LEU A 26 -5.54 -7.49 10.82
N TYR A 27 -6.52 -7.01 11.58
CA TYR A 27 -7.42 -5.93 11.17
C TYR A 27 -6.69 -4.60 11.00
N SER A 28 -5.81 -4.24 11.93
CA SER A 28 -4.99 -3.01 11.81
C SER A 28 -3.98 -3.10 10.66
N ALA A 29 -3.38 -4.26 10.43
CA ALA A 29 -2.51 -4.49 9.28
C ALA A 29 -3.28 -4.43 7.94
N TYR A 30 -4.50 -4.98 7.91
CA TYR A 30 -5.36 -4.96 6.73
C TYR A 30 -5.88 -3.56 6.42
N ALA A 31 -6.37 -2.83 7.43
CA ALA A 31 -6.81 -1.44 7.29
C ALA A 31 -5.64 -0.55 6.81
N GLY A 32 -4.47 -0.67 7.42
CA GLY A 32 -3.28 0.09 7.02
C GLY A 32 -2.79 -0.24 5.60
N ALA A 33 -2.91 -1.51 5.17
CA ALA A 33 -2.60 -1.90 3.79
C ALA A 33 -3.62 -1.29 2.81
N LEU A 34 -4.90 -1.34 3.13
CA LEU A 34 -5.98 -0.81 2.28
C LEU A 34 -5.88 0.71 2.13
N ASP A 35 -5.56 1.43 3.21
CA ASP A 35 -5.27 2.86 3.19
C ASP A 35 -4.04 3.19 2.34
N CYS A 36 -2.99 2.36 2.42
CA CYS A 36 -1.79 2.49 1.57
C CYS A 36 -2.15 2.32 0.09
N TYR A 37 -2.90 1.29 -0.29
CA TYR A 37 -3.34 1.08 -1.67
C TYR A 37 -4.23 2.23 -2.18
N ALA A 38 -5.18 2.69 -1.36
CA ALA A 38 -6.04 3.82 -1.72
C ALA A 38 -5.26 5.13 -1.88
N ALA A 39 -4.21 5.35 -1.09
CA ALA A 39 -3.30 6.48 -1.24
C ALA A 39 -2.45 6.34 -2.51
N ALA A 40 -1.82 5.18 -2.72
CA ALA A 40 -0.99 4.90 -3.89
C ALA A 40 -1.79 5.03 -5.20
N GLN A 41 -3.04 4.58 -5.24
CA GLN A 41 -3.90 4.70 -6.42
C GLN A 41 -4.28 6.16 -6.73
N ARG A 42 -4.59 6.97 -5.72
CA ARG A 42 -4.82 8.42 -5.88
C ARG A 42 -3.59 9.13 -6.41
N VAL A 43 -2.41 8.78 -5.87
CA VAL A 43 -1.11 9.30 -6.30
C VAL A 43 -0.79 8.87 -7.73
N ALA A 44 -1.05 7.61 -8.10
CA ALA A 44 -0.82 7.11 -9.45
C ALA A 44 -1.69 7.84 -10.47
N LYS A 45 -2.97 8.04 -10.17
CA LYS A 45 -3.89 8.80 -11.01
C LYS A 45 -3.45 10.26 -11.14
N ASN A 46 -3.08 10.91 -10.05
CA ASN A 46 -2.62 12.30 -10.11
C ASN A 46 -1.30 12.42 -10.89
N ALA A 47 -0.33 11.55 -10.62
CA ALA A 47 0.96 11.52 -11.31
C ALA A 47 0.81 11.29 -12.83
N SER A 48 -0.17 10.48 -13.27
CA SER A 48 -0.45 10.25 -14.69
C SER A 48 -0.73 11.54 -15.48
N LEU A 49 -1.28 12.57 -14.83
CA LEU A 49 -1.52 13.88 -15.44
C LEU A 49 -0.22 14.65 -15.74
N TYR A 50 0.88 14.27 -15.09
CA TYR A 50 2.20 14.86 -15.26
C TYR A 50 3.11 14.00 -16.14
N ALA A 51 2.57 13.01 -16.87
CA ALA A 51 3.39 12.12 -17.69
C ALA A 51 4.18 12.83 -18.80
N SER A 52 3.74 14.00 -19.27
CA SER A 52 4.48 14.85 -20.22
C SER A 52 5.61 15.65 -19.57
N ASN A 53 5.52 15.93 -18.27
CA ASN A 53 6.55 16.62 -17.49
C ASN A 53 6.66 15.99 -16.09
N PRO A 54 7.28 14.81 -15.97
CA PRO A 54 7.37 14.09 -14.70
C PRO A 54 8.25 14.83 -13.67
N LEU A 55 9.06 15.79 -14.12
CA LEU A 55 9.91 16.64 -13.27
C LEU A 55 9.11 17.71 -12.51
N ALA A 56 7.91 18.07 -12.95
CA ALA A 56 7.02 18.95 -12.20
C ALA A 56 6.28 18.24 -11.04
N TYR A 57 6.20 16.91 -11.07
CA TYR A 57 5.44 16.16 -10.08
C TYR A 57 6.23 15.90 -8.79
N THR A 58 5.71 16.36 -7.65
CA THR A 58 6.29 16.07 -6.34
C THR A 58 5.44 15.05 -5.58
N PRO A 59 5.91 13.81 -5.40
CA PRO A 59 5.16 12.80 -4.66
C PRO A 59 5.10 13.11 -3.16
N PRO A 60 4.05 12.66 -2.45
CA PRO A 60 3.99 12.71 -1.00
C PRO A 60 5.17 11.96 -0.35
N ARG A 61 5.56 12.38 0.86
CA ARG A 61 6.63 11.73 1.62
C ARG A 61 6.34 10.24 1.83
N GLY A 62 7.36 9.41 1.65
CA GLY A 62 7.27 7.96 1.83
C GLY A 62 6.73 7.21 0.62
N LEU A 63 6.37 7.91 -0.47
CA LEU A 63 5.96 7.31 -1.74
C LEU A 63 7.01 7.61 -2.82
N ARG A 64 7.31 6.59 -3.62
CA ARG A 64 8.09 6.69 -4.85
C ARG A 64 7.17 6.53 -6.04
N VAL A 65 7.30 7.42 -7.01
CA VAL A 65 6.56 7.34 -8.28
C VAL A 65 7.55 7.14 -9.40
N THR A 66 7.31 6.13 -10.24
CA THR A 66 8.17 5.77 -11.37
C THR A 66 7.35 5.78 -12.65
N PHE A 67 7.78 6.58 -13.62
CA PHE A 67 7.21 6.69 -14.95
C PHE A 67 8.03 5.81 -15.89
N TYR A 68 7.41 4.79 -16.46
CA TYR A 68 8.00 3.91 -17.47
C TYR A 68 7.40 4.27 -18.83
N TYR A 69 8.23 4.82 -19.71
CA TYR A 69 7.82 5.19 -21.06
C TYR A 69 8.04 4.01 -22.00
N SER A 70 7.15 3.82 -22.98
CA SER A 70 7.27 2.72 -23.95
C SER A 70 8.52 2.80 -24.83
N ASN A 71 9.21 3.94 -24.87
CA ASN A 71 10.51 4.11 -25.53
C ASN A 71 11.72 3.68 -24.66
N GLY A 72 11.47 3.10 -23.48
CA GLY A 72 12.51 2.62 -22.56
C GLY A 72 12.98 3.67 -21.53
N THR A 73 12.55 4.93 -21.64
CA THR A 73 12.88 5.95 -20.66
C THR A 73 12.21 5.64 -19.32
N VAL A 74 12.94 5.83 -18.22
CA VAL A 74 12.41 5.66 -16.86
C VAL A 74 12.73 6.90 -16.04
N VAL A 75 11.71 7.50 -15.43
CA VAL A 75 11.87 8.66 -14.54
C VAL A 75 11.28 8.31 -13.18
N ALA A 76 12.09 8.38 -12.13
CA ALA A 76 11.62 8.15 -10.76
C ALA A 76 11.64 9.44 -9.93
N ARG A 77 10.62 9.64 -9.11
CA ARG A 77 10.46 10.76 -8.19
C ARG A 77 10.16 10.27 -6.79
N GLY A 78 10.66 11.00 -5.79
CA GLY A 78 10.48 10.66 -4.38
C GLY A 78 11.28 9.44 -3.94
N SER A 79 11.00 8.98 -2.72
CA SER A 79 11.60 7.78 -2.14
C SER A 79 10.54 7.03 -1.34
N ALA A 80 10.51 5.71 -1.51
CA ALA A 80 9.66 4.83 -0.73
C ALA A 80 10.43 4.44 0.54
N SER A 81 9.85 4.68 1.70
CA SER A 81 10.52 4.33 2.97
C SER A 81 10.52 2.83 3.21
N ARG A 82 9.47 2.12 2.77
CA ARG A 82 9.36 0.64 2.68
C ARG A 82 8.24 0.28 1.70
N SER A 83 8.51 -0.40 0.59
CA SER A 83 7.44 -0.89 -0.31
C SER A 83 6.55 -1.92 0.38
N ARG A 84 5.37 -1.49 0.81
CA ARG A 84 4.27 -2.29 1.36
C ARG A 84 3.05 -2.30 0.43
N CYS A 85 2.89 -1.27 -0.39
CA CYS A 85 1.82 -1.20 -1.38
C CYS A 85 2.34 -0.70 -2.74
N TYR A 86 1.63 -1.09 -3.79
CA TYR A 86 1.90 -0.65 -5.15
C TYR A 86 0.60 -0.33 -5.88
N ALA A 87 0.65 0.69 -6.73
CA ALA A 87 -0.45 1.02 -7.63
C ALA A 87 0.09 1.39 -9.00
N TYR A 88 -0.74 1.17 -10.01
CA TYR A 88 -0.41 1.47 -11.40
C TYR A 88 -1.47 2.38 -12.02
N ALA A 89 -1.04 3.28 -12.87
CA ALA A 89 -1.89 4.06 -13.75
C ALA A 89 -1.25 4.11 -15.15
N LEU A 90 -2.10 4.16 -16.18
CA LEU A 90 -1.66 4.38 -17.55
C LEU A 90 -1.87 5.84 -17.91
N ALA A 91 -0.91 6.41 -18.63
CA ALA A 91 -0.97 7.76 -19.15
C ALA A 91 -0.56 7.78 -20.63
N ASN A 92 -0.95 8.84 -21.33
CA ASN A 92 -0.45 9.14 -22.65
C ASN A 92 0.27 10.49 -22.61
N ALA A 93 1.54 10.50 -22.98
CA ALA A 93 2.35 11.71 -23.06
C ALA A 93 2.71 11.96 -24.53
N GLY A 94 1.89 12.76 -25.23
CA GLY A 94 2.17 13.15 -26.62
C GLY A 94 2.25 11.97 -27.60
N GLY A 95 1.43 10.93 -27.41
CA GLY A 95 1.43 9.71 -28.23
C GLY A 95 2.24 8.54 -27.65
N VAL A 96 3.04 8.78 -26.60
CA VAL A 96 3.80 7.73 -25.91
C VAL A 96 2.98 7.16 -24.76
N VAL A 97 2.84 5.84 -24.70
CA VAL A 97 2.21 5.16 -23.55
C VAL A 97 3.18 5.16 -22.38
N VAL A 98 2.70 5.62 -21.23
CA VAL A 98 3.48 5.70 -19.99
C VAL A 98 2.78 4.90 -18.91
N LEU A 99 3.49 3.92 -18.35
CA LEU A 99 3.07 3.22 -17.14
C LEU A 99 3.61 3.96 -15.93
N VAL A 100 2.72 4.47 -15.10
CA VAL A 100 3.05 5.12 -13.82
C VAL A 100 2.88 4.10 -12.72
N ARG A 101 3.97 3.74 -12.06
CA ARG A 101 3.99 2.89 -10.87
C ARG A 101 4.22 3.75 -9.64
N VAL A 102 3.44 3.51 -8.60
CA VAL A 102 3.63 4.12 -7.28
C VAL A 102 3.97 3.01 -6.30
N ASP A 103 5.06 3.19 -5.57
CA ASP A 103 5.51 2.31 -4.49
C ASP A 103 5.45 3.10 -3.17
N GLY A 104 4.82 2.52 -2.15
CA GLY A 104 4.65 3.14 -0.83
C GLY A 104 4.89 2.19 0.32
#